data_AF-A0A7V4ARU8-F1
#
_entry.id   AF-A0A7V4ARU8-F1
#
_cell.length_a   1.000
_cell.length_b   1.000
_cell.length_c   1.000
_cell.angle_alpha   90.00
_cell.angle_beta   90.00
_cell.angle_gamma   90.00
#
_symmetry.space_group_name_H-M   'P 1'
#
loop_
_entity.id
_entity.type
_entity.pdbx_description
1 polymer ?
#
loop_
_entity_poly.entity_id
_entity_poly.type
_entity_poly.pdbx_seq_one_letter_code
_entity_poly.pdbx_strand_id
1 'polypeptide(L)'
;MQTSYFKTCPQCRASAQLADRVCARCGHVFRSQFVPPGSPAQPPGGLYAGGAYYQQKSKLAAGLMGILIGWTGAHRFYLGYHTIGAIQLVLTLISPLTCFLTLYGAVIWGLIEGILILTGEIPLDARGIPLRE
;
A
#
# COMPACT_ATOMS: atom_id res chain seq x y z
N MET A 1 -34.51 -10.78 -20.74
CA MET A 1 -34.06 -9.53 -21.37
C MET A 1 -32.95 -8.96 -20.49
N GLN A 2 -31.68 -8.95 -20.92
CA GLN A 2 -30.57 -8.44 -20.11
C GLN A 2 -30.48 -6.92 -20.29
N THR A 3 -30.75 -6.16 -19.23
CA THR A 3 -30.56 -4.71 -19.20
C THR A 3 -29.07 -4.40 -19.29
N SER A 4 -28.60 -4.06 -20.49
CA SER A 4 -27.21 -3.64 -20.71
C SER A 4 -27.04 -2.19 -20.27
N TYR A 5 -26.47 -1.98 -19.09
CA TYR A 5 -26.09 -0.65 -18.62
C TYR A 5 -24.82 -0.18 -19.36
N PHE A 6 -24.85 1.06 -19.86
CA PHE A 6 -23.75 1.68 -20.61
C PHE A 6 -23.14 2.87 -19.85
N LYS A 7 -21.85 3.12 -20.05
CA LYS A 7 -21.09 4.25 -19.50
C LYS A 7 -20.39 5.03 -20.62
N THR A 8 -20.15 6.32 -20.42
CA THR A 8 -19.51 7.20 -21.41
C THR A 8 -18.03 7.40 -21.08
N CYS A 9 -17.15 7.27 -22.08
CA CYS A 9 -15.72 7.51 -21.91
C CYS A 9 -15.41 9.00 -21.66
N PRO A 10 -14.66 9.38 -20.60
CA PRO A 10 -14.33 10.78 -20.33
C PRO A 10 -13.39 11.39 -21.38
N GLN A 11 -12.56 10.56 -22.04
CA GLN A 11 -11.54 11.04 -22.97
C GLN A 11 -12.05 11.19 -24.41
N CYS A 12 -12.84 10.22 -24.89
CA CYS A 12 -13.29 10.19 -26.30
C CYS A 12 -14.81 10.12 -26.48
N ARG A 13 -15.57 10.22 -25.38
CA ARG A 13 -17.05 10.23 -25.34
C ARG A 13 -17.77 9.06 -26.02
N ALA A 14 -17.03 8.02 -26.39
CA ALA A 14 -17.62 6.77 -26.86
C ALA A 14 -18.40 6.08 -25.72
N SER A 15 -19.51 5.45 -26.05
CA SER A 15 -20.20 4.53 -25.15
C SER A 15 -19.38 3.25 -24.99
N ALA A 16 -19.30 2.75 -23.77
CA ALA A 16 -18.71 1.47 -23.40
C ALA A 16 -19.71 0.70 -22.52
N GLN A 17 -19.66 -0.63 -22.54
CA GLN A 17 -20.44 -1.42 -21.60
C GLN A 17 -19.91 -1.24 -20.18
N LEU A 18 -20.75 -1.37 -19.17
CA LEU A 18 -20.30 -1.25 -17.77
C LEU A 18 -19.16 -2.22 -17.44
N ALA A 19 -19.15 -3.41 -18.06
CA ALA A 19 -18.15 -4.45 -17.90
C ALA A 19 -16.80 -4.15 -18.60
N ASP A 20 -16.75 -3.21 -19.55
CA ASP A 20 -15.52 -2.95 -20.32
C ASP A 20 -14.44 -2.31 -19.45
N ARG A 21 -13.25 -2.92 -19.44
CA ARG A 21 -12.06 -2.40 -18.72
C ARG A 21 -11.33 -1.30 -19.50
N VAL A 22 -11.46 -1.28 -20.82
CA VAL A 22 -10.76 -0.35 -21.72
C VAL A 22 -11.73 0.16 -22.77
N CYS A 23 -11.65 1.45 -23.10
CA CYS A 23 -12.43 2.02 -24.18
C CYS A 23 -11.92 1.54 -25.55
N ALA A 24 -12.76 0.88 -26.34
CA ALA A 24 -12.40 0.37 -27.67
C ALA A 24 -12.02 1.45 -28.69
N ARG A 25 -12.41 2.72 -28.47
CA ARG A 25 -12.11 3.83 -29.40
C ARG A 25 -10.77 4.51 -29.10
N CYS A 26 -10.46 4.78 -27.84
CA CYS A 26 -9.30 5.59 -27.46
C CYS A 26 -8.31 4.89 -26.52
N GLY A 27 -8.56 3.65 -26.11
CA GLY A 27 -7.66 2.92 -25.22
C GLY A 27 -7.68 3.39 -23.76
N HIS A 28 -8.53 4.37 -23.42
CA HIS A 28 -8.67 4.84 -22.04
C HIS A 28 -9.11 3.70 -21.11
N VAL A 29 -8.28 3.38 -20.12
CA VAL A 29 -8.57 2.37 -19.10
C VAL A 29 -9.59 2.93 -18.10
N PHE A 30 -10.72 2.25 -17.95
CA PHE A 30 -11.71 2.59 -16.94
C PHE A 30 -11.24 2.05 -15.58
N ARG A 31 -11.11 2.94 -14.59
CA ARG A 31 -10.81 2.58 -13.19
C ARG A 31 -11.97 1.86 -12.49
N SER A 32 -12.88 1.23 -13.23
CA SER A 32 -13.96 0.46 -12.65
C SER A 32 -13.38 -0.79 -12.00
N GLN A 33 -13.50 -0.84 -10.67
CA GLN A 33 -13.44 -2.03 -9.83
C GLN A 33 -14.58 -3.00 -10.19
N PHE A 34 -14.72 -3.36 -11.46
CA PHE A 34 -15.67 -4.39 -11.87
C PHE A 34 -15.13 -5.72 -11.35
N VAL A 35 -15.59 -6.09 -10.16
CA VAL A 35 -15.46 -7.41 -9.56
C VAL A 35 -16.27 -8.35 -10.44
N PRO A 36 -15.65 -9.26 -11.22
CA PRO A 36 -16.39 -10.14 -12.12
C PRO A 36 -17.35 -11.01 -11.31
N PRO A 37 -18.58 -11.26 -11.80
CA PRO A 37 -19.51 -12.17 -11.15
C PRO A 37 -18.88 -13.56 -11.07
N GLY A 38 -18.72 -14.09 -9.85
CA GLY A 38 -18.02 -15.35 -9.57
C GLY A 38 -16.62 -15.20 -8.96
N SER A 39 -16.10 -13.98 -8.83
CA SER A 39 -14.93 -13.77 -7.96
C SER A 39 -15.36 -13.88 -6.49
N PRO A 40 -14.62 -14.61 -5.64
CA PRO A 40 -14.87 -14.66 -4.21
C PRO A 40 -15.09 -13.25 -3.66
N ALA A 41 -16.10 -13.08 -2.80
CA ALA A 41 -16.35 -11.81 -2.12
C ALA A 41 -15.02 -11.30 -1.55
N GLN A 42 -14.57 -10.14 -2.03
CA GLN A 42 -13.26 -9.61 -1.64
C GLN A 42 -13.32 -9.36 -0.12
N PRO A 43 -12.53 -10.08 0.69
CA PRO A 43 -12.53 -9.88 2.13
C PRO A 43 -12.20 -8.42 2.44
N PRO A 44 -12.71 -7.84 3.55
CA PRO A 44 -12.52 -6.44 3.88
C PRO A 44 -11.05 -5.98 3.74
N GLY A 45 -10.81 -5.19 2.68
CA GLY A 45 -9.54 -4.67 2.23
C GLY A 45 -8.44 -5.70 1.87
N GLY A 46 -8.86 -6.81 1.30
CA GLY A 46 -8.04 -7.52 0.32
C GLY A 46 -7.99 -6.76 -1.01
N LEU A 47 -6.93 -6.98 -1.77
CA LEU A 47 -6.73 -6.55 -3.15
C LEU A 47 -6.63 -7.80 -4.03
N TYR A 48 -7.40 -7.86 -5.11
CA TYR A 48 -7.23 -8.88 -6.14
C TYR A 48 -6.23 -8.40 -7.20
N ALA A 49 -5.04 -8.98 -7.21
CA ALA A 49 -3.96 -8.64 -8.14
C ALA A 49 -3.37 -9.92 -8.74
N GLY A 50 -3.16 -9.97 -10.05
CA GLY A 50 -2.49 -11.10 -10.71
C GLY A 50 -3.17 -12.48 -10.55
N GLY A 51 -4.48 -12.53 -10.25
CA GLY A 51 -5.22 -13.79 -10.05
C GLY A 51 -5.21 -14.31 -8.61
N ALA A 52 -4.63 -13.57 -7.65
CA ALA A 52 -4.62 -13.92 -6.24
C ALA A 52 -5.19 -12.79 -5.36
N TYR A 53 -5.76 -13.17 -4.21
CA TYR A 53 -6.20 -12.24 -3.16
C TYR A 53 -5.04 -11.93 -2.21
N TYR A 54 -4.70 -10.66 -2.08
CA TYR A 54 -3.68 -10.17 -1.13
C TYR A 54 -4.33 -9.33 -0.04
N GLN A 55 -3.98 -9.56 1.22
CA GLN A 55 -4.41 -8.68 2.31
C GLN A 55 -3.58 -7.40 2.30
N GLN A 56 -4.23 -6.25 2.10
CA GLN A 56 -3.57 -4.95 2.17
C GLN A 56 -3.34 -4.56 3.64
N LYS A 57 -2.14 -4.06 3.92
CA LYS A 57 -1.78 -3.49 5.22
C LYS A 57 -2.24 -2.04 5.30
N SER A 58 -2.52 -1.54 6.50
CA SER A 58 -2.98 -0.17 6.71
C SER A 58 -1.81 0.82 6.68
N LYS A 59 -1.94 1.84 5.84
CA LYS A 59 -1.02 2.98 5.73
C LYS A 59 -0.97 3.76 7.04
N LEU A 60 -2.13 4.04 7.63
CA LEU A 60 -2.22 4.72 8.92
C LEU A 60 -1.52 3.95 10.03
N ALA A 61 -1.76 2.64 10.14
CA ALA A 61 -1.09 1.81 11.14
C ALA A 61 0.44 1.83 10.95
N ALA A 62 0.91 1.64 9.71
CA ALA A 62 2.34 1.67 9.39
C ALA A 62 3.00 3.03 9.71
N GLY A 63 2.33 4.13 9.34
CA GLY A 63 2.82 5.49 9.59
C GLY A 63 2.84 5.87 11.06
N LEU A 64 1.76 5.58 11.80
CA LEU A 64 1.69 5.82 13.25
C LEU A 64 2.73 5.02 14.01
N MET A 65 2.96 3.75 13.61
CA MET A 65 3.99 2.91 14.19
C MET A 65 5.40 3.47 13.93
N GLY A 66 5.62 4.11 12.77
CA GLY A 66 6.85 4.82 12.45
C GLY A 66 7.05 6.08 13.30
N ILE A 67 6.00 6.84 13.58
CA ILE A 67 6.11 8.06 14.42
C ILE A 67 6.32 7.71 15.89
N LEU A 68 5.51 6.78 16.42
CA LEU A 68 5.49 6.49 17.87
C LEU A 68 6.65 5.57 18.29
N ILE A 69 6.99 4.58 17.45
CA ILE A 69 7.94 3.52 17.80
C ILE A 69 8.96 3.29 16.66
N GLY A 70 9.14 4.25 15.75
CA GLY A 70 10.05 4.11 14.61
C GLY A 70 11.51 3.95 14.99
N TRP A 71 11.91 4.41 16.19
CA TRP A 71 13.26 4.21 16.72
C TRP A 71 13.62 2.72 16.90
N THR A 72 12.62 1.83 17.06
CA THR A 72 12.81 0.38 17.12
C THR A 72 12.82 -0.30 15.74
N GLY A 73 12.35 0.38 14.69
CA GLY A 73 12.16 -0.20 13.35
C GLY A 73 10.88 -1.05 13.19
N ALA A 74 9.95 -1.01 14.15
CA ALA A 74 8.73 -1.83 14.15
C ALA A 74 7.84 -1.64 12.89
N HIS A 75 7.76 -0.42 12.36
CA HIS A 75 7.01 -0.13 11.12
C HIS A 75 7.56 -0.88 9.90
N ARG A 76 8.87 -1.14 9.84
CA ARG A 76 9.50 -1.91 8.76
C ARG A 76 9.14 -3.39 8.84
N PHE A 77 9.05 -3.95 10.04
CA PHE A 77 8.54 -5.32 10.23
C PHE A 77 7.08 -5.44 9.78
N TYR A 78 6.24 -4.43 10.05
CA TYR A 78 4.85 -4.41 9.59
C TYR A 78 4.72 -4.39 8.05
N LEU A 79 5.58 -3.61 7.39
CA LEU A 79 5.66 -3.56 5.92
C LEU A 79 6.26 -4.84 5.31
N GLY A 80 6.93 -5.68 6.09
CA GLY A 80 7.57 -6.93 5.64
C GLY A 80 9.06 -6.80 5.36
N TYR A 81 9.67 -5.65 5.68
CA TYR A 81 11.10 -5.41 5.60
C TYR A 81 11.82 -5.94 6.85
N HIS A 82 11.73 -7.25 7.08
CA HIS A 82 12.22 -7.90 8.30
C HIS A 82 13.73 -7.75 8.50
N THR A 83 14.53 -7.86 7.43
CA THR A 83 15.99 -7.71 7.48
C THR A 83 16.39 -6.29 7.88
N ILE A 84 15.78 -5.29 7.24
CA ILE A 84 16.08 -3.88 7.50
C ILE A 84 15.60 -3.47 8.90
N GLY A 85 14.40 -3.92 9.30
CA GLY A 85 13.88 -3.71 10.65
C GLY A 85 14.77 -4.35 11.72
N ALA A 86 15.29 -5.57 11.48
CA ALA A 86 16.18 -6.26 12.41
C ALA A 86 17.52 -5.53 12.56
N ILE A 87 18.10 -5.05 11.46
CA ILE A 87 19.33 -4.24 11.51
C ILE A 87 19.09 -2.99 12.36
N GLN A 88 17.99 -2.26 12.13
CA GLN A 88 17.66 -1.06 12.89
C GLN A 88 17.46 -1.37 14.38
N LEU A 89 16.78 -2.47 14.72
CA LEU A 89 16.61 -2.90 16.10
C LEU A 89 17.95 -3.23 16.78
N VAL A 90 18.84 -3.97 16.11
CA VAL A 90 20.18 -4.28 16.63
C VAL A 90 21.00 -3.01 16.81
N LEU A 91 20.99 -2.08 15.85
CA LEU A 91 21.67 -0.78 15.94
C LEU A 91 21.17 0.06 17.13
N THR A 92 19.87 0.00 17.39
CA THR A 92 19.23 0.63 18.55
C THR A 92 19.63 -0.07 19.86
N LEU A 93 19.79 -1.40 19.88
CA LEU A 93 20.20 -2.15 21.08
C LEU A 93 21.69 -1.97 21.42
N ILE A 94 22.57 -1.83 20.43
CA ILE A 94 23.99 -1.54 20.67
C ILE A 94 24.25 -0.04 20.90
N SER A 95 23.24 0.81 20.71
CA SER A 95 23.32 2.25 20.90
C SER A 95 23.96 2.73 22.21
N PRO A 96 23.68 2.14 23.40
CA PRO A 96 24.35 2.53 24.64
C PRO A 96 25.89 2.39 24.57
N LEU A 97 26.44 1.45 23.79
CA LEU A 97 27.89 1.33 23.60
C LEU A 97 28.46 2.48 22.77
N THR A 98 27.63 3.12 21.96
CA THR A 98 27.99 4.26 21.09
C THR A 98 27.55 5.62 21.68
N CYS A 99 27.33 5.70 23.00
CA CYS A 99 26.83 6.91 23.66
C CYS A 99 25.50 7.42 23.05
N PHE A 100 24.58 6.52 22.74
CA PHE A 100 23.24 6.82 22.21
C PHE A 100 23.18 7.56 20.86
N LEU A 101 24.31 7.75 20.16
CA LEU A 101 24.34 8.47 18.90
C LEU A 101 23.47 7.81 17.82
N THR A 102 23.52 6.47 17.75
CA THR A 102 22.71 5.70 16.79
C THR A 102 21.22 5.74 17.12
N LEU A 103 20.83 5.92 18.39
CA LEU A 103 19.43 6.04 18.80
C LEU A 103 18.85 7.35 18.27
N TYR A 104 19.60 8.45 18.36
CA TYR A 104 19.18 9.74 17.83
C TYR A 104 18.92 9.67 16.31
N GLY A 105 19.83 9.03 15.58
CA GLY A 105 19.66 8.77 14.14
C GLY A 105 18.45 7.87 13.84
N ALA A 106 18.23 6.82 14.62
CA ALA A 106 17.09 5.91 14.47
C ALA A 106 15.74 6.58 14.73
N VAL A 107 15.66 7.49 15.71
CA VAL A 107 14.45 8.29 16.00
C VAL A 107 14.12 9.20 14.82
N ILE A 108 15.10 9.97 14.34
CA ILE A 108 14.90 10.90 13.21
C ILE A 108 14.52 10.13 11.95
N TRP A 109 15.24 9.04 11.65
CA TRP A 109 14.94 8.21 10.49
C TRP A 109 13.55 7.57 10.56
N GLY A 110 13.16 7.05 11.74
CA GLY A 110 11.83 6.49 11.97
C GLY A 110 10.72 7.52 11.78
N LEU A 111 10.92 8.76 12.24
CA LEU A 111 9.96 9.86 12.05
C LEU A 111 9.82 10.22 10.57
N ILE A 112 10.93 10.36 9.85
CA ILE A 112 10.94 10.67 8.41
C ILE A 112 10.17 9.59 7.65
N GLU A 113 10.51 8.31 7.84
CA GLU A 113 9.79 7.22 7.17
C GLU A 113 8.31 7.15 7.58
N GLY A 114 7.98 7.38 8.85
CA GLY A 114 6.60 7.44 9.32
C GLY A 114 5.78 8.48 8.56
N ILE A 115 6.35 9.69 8.38
CA ILE A 115 5.71 10.76 7.60
C ILE A 115 5.61 10.38 6.12
N LEU A 116 6.67 9.85 5.51
CA LEU A 116 6.67 9.42 4.10
C LEU A 116 5.61 8.34 3.82
N ILE A 117 5.41 7.42 4.76
CA ILE A 117 4.34 6.42 4.67
C ILE A 117 2.97 7.11 4.72
N LEU A 118 2.76 8.09 5.60
CA LEU A 118 1.49 8.81 5.72
C LEU A 118 1.20 9.73 4.53
N THR A 119 2.21 10.39 3.97
CA THR A 119 2.06 11.21 2.76
C THR A 119 1.83 10.36 1.51
N GLY A 120 2.17 9.07 1.56
CA GLY A 120 1.97 8.14 0.43
C GLY A 120 3.14 8.12 -0.55
N GLU A 121 4.27 8.72 -0.18
CA GLU A 121 5.53 8.60 -0.91
C GLU A 121 6.06 7.15 -0.88
N ILE A 122 5.68 6.38 0.14
CA ILE A 122 5.92 4.92 0.23
C ILE A 122 4.56 4.20 0.09
N PRO A 123 4.07 3.97 -1.14
CA PRO A 123 2.74 3.40 -1.34
C PRO A 123 2.71 1.87 -1.22
N LEU A 124 3.85 1.18 -1.16
CA LEU A 124 3.96 -0.27 -1.34
C LEU A 124 4.59 -0.95 -0.12
N ASP A 125 4.11 -2.16 0.18
CA ASP A 125 4.76 -3.06 1.14
C ASP A 125 5.93 -3.85 0.49
N ALA A 126 6.68 -4.64 1.27
CA ALA A 126 7.81 -5.42 0.78
C ALA A 126 7.44 -6.49 -0.29
N ARG A 127 6.15 -6.77 -0.46
CA ARG A 127 5.62 -7.72 -1.46
C ARG A 127 5.07 -6.99 -2.69
N GLY A 128 5.25 -5.68 -2.79
CA GLY A 128 4.72 -4.86 -3.87
C GLY A 128 3.20 -4.67 -3.80
N ILE A 129 2.57 -4.91 -2.64
CA ILE A 129 1.14 -4.71 -2.45
C ILE A 129 0.90 -3.28 -1.96
N PRO A 130 -0.01 -2.51 -2.58
CA PRO A 130 -0.28 -1.15 -2.16
C PRO A 130 -0.93 -1.13 -0.78
N LEU A 131 -0.51 -0.16 0.04
CA LEU A 131 -1.07 0.10 1.35
C LEU A 131 -2.49 0.63 1.23
N ARG A 132 -3.34 0.25 2.18
CA ARG A 132 -4.70 0.72 2.30
C ARG A 132 -4.69 2.09 2.99
N GLU A 133 -5.40 3.05 2.41
CA GLU A 133 -5.63 4.38 2.97
C GLU A 133 -6.29 4.32 4.35
#